data_AF-F2JZS2-F1
#
_entry.id   AF-F2JZS2-F1
#
_cell.length_a   1.000
_cell.length_b   1.000
_cell.length_c   1.000
_cell.angle_alpha   90.00
_cell.angle_beta   90.00
_cell.angle_gamma   90.00
#
_symmetry.space_group_name_H-M   'P 1'
#
loop_
_entity.id
_entity.type
_entity.pdbx_description
1 polymer ?
#
loop_
_entity_poly.entity_id
_entity_poly.type
_entity_poly.pdbx_seq_one_letter_code
_entity_poly.pdbx_strand_id
1 'polypeptide(L)'
;MNRVLIQKGIGAALILSGVALLVLKISSASEAQQSWDFWASPESGGMLFVGAVALELVFLVSRFTLGYFVYQCKNMGPWLFYPLALLTSVSGLSGIVLVAAVLALRFWQGRVHASKT
;
A
#
# COMPACT_ATOMS: atom_id res chain seq x y z
N MET A 1 2.35 -26.77 2.16
CA MET A 1 1.84 -25.54 1.50
C MET A 1 3.03 -24.69 1.05
N ASN A 2 3.14 -24.39 -0.25
CA ASN A 2 4.36 -23.82 -0.81
C ASN A 2 4.43 -22.30 -0.49
N ARG A 3 5.27 -21.91 0.46
CA ARG A 3 5.32 -20.52 1.00
C ARG A 3 5.56 -19.46 -0.06
N VAL A 4 6.35 -19.79 -1.07
CA VAL A 4 6.61 -18.95 -2.24
C VAL A 4 5.30 -18.61 -2.98
N LEU A 5 4.38 -19.56 -3.05
CA LEU A 5 3.09 -19.42 -3.71
C LEU A 5 2.15 -18.51 -2.90
N ILE A 6 2.19 -18.62 -1.56
CA ILE A 6 1.46 -17.72 -0.65
C ILE A 6 2.00 -16.29 -0.74
N GLN A 7 3.33 -16.13 -0.76
CA GLN A 7 3.97 -14.83 -0.84
C GLN A 7 3.68 -14.15 -2.19
N LYS A 8 3.75 -14.89 -3.29
CA LYS A 8 3.30 -14.43 -4.61
C LYS A 8 1.83 -14.04 -4.63
N GLY A 9 0.96 -14.83 -3.99
CA GLY A 9 -0.47 -14.52 -3.86
C GLY A 9 -0.72 -13.20 -3.14
N ILE A 10 -0.06 -12.98 -2.00
CA ILE A 10 -0.20 -11.73 -1.23
C ILE A 10 0.37 -10.53 -2.00
N GLY A 11 1.52 -10.70 -2.66
CA GLY A 11 2.10 -9.67 -3.52
C GLY A 11 1.18 -9.29 -4.68
N ALA A 12 0.58 -10.27 -5.35
CA ALA A 12 -0.40 -10.04 -6.40
C ALA A 12 -1.67 -9.35 -5.88
N ALA A 13 -2.16 -9.74 -4.70
CA ALA A 13 -3.31 -9.10 -4.06
C ALA A 13 -3.02 -7.63 -3.69
N LEU A 14 -1.81 -7.31 -3.23
CA LEU A 14 -1.37 -5.93 -2.99
C LEU A 14 -1.39 -5.09 -4.27
N ILE A 15 -0.88 -5.63 -5.37
CA ILE A 15 -0.87 -4.95 -6.68
C ILE A 15 -2.30 -4.76 -7.19
N LEU A 16 -3.12 -5.82 -7.22
CA LEU A 16 -4.52 -5.74 -7.66
C LEU A 16 -5.33 -4.75 -6.81
N SER A 17 -5.11 -4.75 -5.49
CA SER A 17 -5.73 -3.78 -4.61
C SER A 17 -5.28 -2.35 -4.88
N GLY A 18 -4.00 -2.14 -5.23
CA GLY A 18 -3.50 -0.85 -5.69
C GLY A 18 -4.20 -0.41 -6.98
N VAL A 19 -4.30 -1.28 -7.98
CA VAL A 19 -5.00 -0.98 -9.25
C VAL A 19 -6.47 -0.64 -9.00
N ALA A 20 -7.17 -1.42 -8.18
CA ALA A 20 -8.58 -1.15 -7.87
C ALA A 20 -8.77 0.22 -7.20
N LEU A 21 -7.89 0.59 -6.26
CA LEU A 21 -7.92 1.91 -5.63
C LEU A 21 -7.62 3.02 -6.63
N LEU A 22 -6.65 2.83 -7.53
CA LEU A 22 -6.35 3.79 -8.58
C LEU A 22 -7.56 4.04 -9.49
N VAL A 23 -8.25 2.98 -9.92
CA VAL A 23 -9.47 3.11 -10.73
C VAL A 23 -10.55 3.87 -9.96
N LEU A 24 -10.80 3.51 -8.70
CA LEU A 24 -11.80 4.20 -7.88
C LEU A 24 -11.47 5.69 -7.71
N LYS A 25 -10.20 6.02 -7.48
CA LYS A 25 -9.74 7.41 -7.32
C LYS A 25 -9.86 8.23 -8.59
N ILE A 26 -9.56 7.66 -9.75
CA ILE A 26 -9.73 8.35 -11.03
C ILE A 26 -11.21 8.58 -11.32
N SER A 27 -12.06 7.58 -11.07
CA SER A 27 -13.50 7.69 -11.29
C SER A 27 -14.17 8.71 -10.37
N SER A 28 -13.70 8.87 -9.13
CA SER A 28 -14.25 9.83 -8.17
C SER A 28 -13.52 11.18 -8.15
N ALA A 29 -12.54 11.39 -9.03
CA ALA A 29 -11.72 12.61 -9.02
C ALA A 29 -12.53 13.87 -9.32
N SER A 30 -13.48 13.81 -10.26
CA SER A 30 -14.34 14.95 -10.63
C SER A 30 -15.27 15.36 -9.50
N GLU A 31 -15.88 14.39 -8.81
CA GLU A 31 -16.74 14.61 -7.65
C GLU A 31 -15.95 15.14 -6.46
N ALA A 32 -14.74 14.60 -6.24
CA ALA A 32 -13.84 15.08 -5.20
C ALA A 32 -13.43 16.54 -5.44
N GLN A 33 -13.03 16.90 -6.66
CA GLN A 33 -12.63 18.27 -6.98
C GLN A 33 -13.75 19.29 -6.70
N GLN A 34 -14.98 19.00 -7.12
CA GLN A 34 -16.14 19.85 -6.84
C GLN A 34 -16.45 19.99 -5.34
N SER A 35 -16.28 18.90 -4.58
CA SER A 35 -16.47 18.90 -3.13
C SER A 35 -15.40 19.74 -2.40
N TRP A 36 -14.15 19.65 -2.84
CA TRP A 36 -13.04 20.43 -2.29
C TRP A 36 -13.18 21.92 -2.58
N ASP A 37 -13.64 22.31 -3.77
CA ASP A 37 -13.91 23.70 -4.13
C ASP A 37 -15.10 24.29 -3.34
N PHE A 38 -16.04 23.44 -2.91
CA PHE A 38 -17.16 23.85 -2.05
C PHE A 38 -16.76 24.04 -0.58
N TRP A 39 -15.83 23.22 -0.08
CA TRP A 39 -15.46 23.18 1.33
C TRP A 39 -14.26 24.06 1.69
N ALA A 40 -13.34 24.27 0.75
CA ALA A 40 -12.17 25.12 0.94
C ALA A 40 -12.38 26.49 0.28
N SER A 41 -11.76 27.54 0.82
CA SER A 41 -11.82 28.87 0.20
C SER A 41 -11.30 28.82 -1.26
N PRO A 42 -11.88 29.60 -2.20
CA PRO A 42 -11.55 29.52 -3.62
C PRO A 42 -10.06 29.67 -3.96
N GLU A 43 -9.27 30.30 -3.09
CA GLU A 43 -7.82 30.47 -3.27
C GLU A 43 -6.97 29.31 -2.74
N SER A 44 -7.49 28.49 -1.83
CA SER A 44 -6.73 27.40 -1.16
C SER A 44 -7.20 25.99 -1.54
N GLY A 45 -8.40 25.84 -2.10
CA GLY A 45 -9.01 24.54 -2.40
C GLY A 45 -8.21 23.70 -3.39
N GLY A 46 -7.75 24.32 -4.49
CA GLY A 46 -6.91 23.64 -5.48
C GLY A 46 -5.58 23.14 -4.91
N MET A 47 -4.92 23.94 -4.04
CA MET A 47 -3.63 23.55 -3.45
C MET A 47 -3.78 22.36 -2.49
N LEU A 48 -4.84 22.36 -1.67
CA LEU A 48 -5.14 21.27 -0.75
C LEU A 48 -5.55 19.99 -1.51
N PHE A 49 -6.31 20.13 -2.59
CA PHE A 49 -6.66 19.00 -3.46
C PHE A 49 -5.41 18.38 -4.10
N VAL A 50 -4.51 19.19 -4.66
CA VAL A 50 -3.23 18.71 -5.22
C VAL A 50 -2.38 18.02 -4.14
N GLY A 51 -2.34 18.58 -2.94
CA GLY A 51 -1.66 17.96 -1.80
C GLY A 51 -2.24 16.60 -1.43
N ALA A 52 -3.57 16.48 -1.37
CA ALA A 52 -4.27 15.23 -1.11
C ALA A 52 -4.00 14.19 -2.21
N VAL A 53 -4.07 14.58 -3.49
CA VAL A 53 -3.75 13.71 -4.63
C VAL A 53 -2.29 13.25 -4.58
N ALA A 54 -1.35 14.14 -4.28
CA ALA A 54 0.06 13.79 -4.16
C ALA A 54 0.31 12.77 -3.03
N LEU A 55 -0.35 12.94 -1.88
CA LEU A 55 -0.26 12.04 -0.74
C LEU A 55 -0.86 10.66 -1.06
N GLU A 56 -2.00 10.63 -1.76
CA GLU A 56 -2.62 9.39 -2.23
C GLU A 56 -1.75 8.66 -3.27
N LEU A 57 -1.07 9.39 -4.15
CA LEU A 57 -0.09 8.80 -5.06
C LEU A 57 1.06 8.14 -4.30
N VAL A 58 1.56 8.78 -3.22
CA VAL A 58 2.60 8.18 -2.36
C VAL A 58 2.11 6.86 -1.75
N PHE A 59 0.86 6.81 -1.27
CA PHE A 59 0.26 5.59 -0.74
C PHE A 59 0.09 4.49 -1.80
N LEU A 60 -0.28 4.87 -3.02
CA LEU A 60 -0.37 3.95 -4.15
C LEU A 60 1.00 3.39 -4.52
N VAL A 61 2.02 4.24 -4.63
CA VAL A 61 3.40 3.85 -4.91
C VAL A 61 3.95 2.93 -3.83
N SER A 62 3.70 3.22 -2.55
CA SER A 62 4.16 2.35 -1.46
C SER A 62 3.54 0.97 -1.54
N ARG A 63 2.25 0.90 -1.87
CA ARG A 63 1.48 -0.35 -2.00
C ARG A 63 1.94 -1.19 -3.18
N PHE A 64 2.16 -0.58 -4.34
CA PHE A 64 2.71 -1.26 -5.50
C PHE A 64 4.14 -1.74 -5.25
N THR A 65 4.97 -0.90 -4.63
CA THR A 65 6.35 -1.24 -4.32
C THR A 65 6.40 -2.43 -3.35
N LEU A 66 5.68 -2.36 -2.24
CA LEU A 66 5.58 -3.46 -1.28
C LEU A 66 5.05 -4.74 -1.95
N GLY A 67 3.97 -4.63 -2.74
CA GLY A 67 3.39 -5.74 -3.49
C GLY A 67 4.38 -6.38 -4.47
N TYR A 68 5.12 -5.58 -5.22
CA TYR A 68 6.14 -6.04 -6.18
C TYR A 68 7.26 -6.82 -5.51
N PHE A 69 7.83 -6.27 -4.43
CA PHE A 69 8.92 -6.92 -3.71
C PHE A 69 8.47 -8.20 -3.00
N VAL A 70 7.25 -8.20 -2.43
CA VAL A 70 6.63 -9.40 -1.87
C VAL A 70 6.40 -10.44 -2.97
N TYR A 71 5.87 -10.03 -4.12
CA TYR A 71 5.65 -10.91 -5.28
C TYR A 71 6.95 -11.54 -5.81
N GLN A 72 8.02 -10.75 -5.88
CA GLN A 72 9.34 -11.22 -6.30
C GLN A 72 10.05 -12.08 -5.24
N CYS A 73 9.42 -12.32 -4.08
CA CYS A 73 10.00 -13.02 -2.95
C CYS A 73 11.36 -12.46 -2.51
N LYS A 74 11.63 -11.18 -2.78
CA LYS A 74 12.91 -10.55 -2.43
C LYS A 74 12.90 -10.17 -0.96
N ASN A 75 13.99 -10.48 -0.27
CA ASN A 75 14.13 -10.15 1.14
C ASN A 75 14.46 -8.65 1.26
N MET A 76 13.51 -7.85 1.73
CA MET A 76 13.74 -6.42 1.97
C MET A 76 14.46 -6.20 3.29
N GLY A 77 15.45 -5.31 3.29
CA GLY A 77 16.00 -4.76 4.53
C GLY A 77 14.88 -4.16 5.42
N PRO A 78 14.98 -4.29 6.75
CA PRO A 78 13.96 -3.78 7.67
C PRO A 78 13.72 -2.28 7.51
N TRP A 79 14.80 -1.53 7.22
CA TRP A 79 14.76 -0.07 7.01
C TRP A 79 13.84 0.39 5.87
N LEU A 80 13.69 -0.42 4.82
CA LEU A 80 12.82 -0.07 3.69
C LEU A 80 11.42 -0.66 3.86
N PHE A 81 11.34 -1.82 4.52
CA PHE A 81 10.09 -2.54 4.72
C PHE A 81 9.13 -1.86 5.68
N TYR A 82 9.58 -1.45 6.87
CA TYR A 82 8.69 -0.89 7.89
C TYR A 82 8.04 0.43 7.44
N PRO A 83 8.75 1.38 6.81
CA PRO A 83 8.12 2.58 6.27
C PRO A 83 7.09 2.27 5.19
N LEU A 84 7.39 1.35 4.27
CA LEU A 84 6.45 0.93 3.21
C LEU A 84 5.21 0.23 3.79
N ALA A 85 5.40 -0.63 4.78
CA ALA A 85 4.31 -1.29 5.49
C ALA A 85 3.42 -0.27 6.22
N LEU A 86 4.02 0.72 6.87
CA LEU A 86 3.28 1.78 7.55
C LEU A 86 2.47 2.63 6.57
N LEU A 87 3.09 3.13 5.49
CA LEU A 87 2.40 3.88 4.44
C LEU A 87 1.26 3.06 3.81
N THR A 88 1.50 1.77 3.56
CA THR A 88 0.47 0.88 3.00
C THR A 88 -0.67 0.65 3.99
N SER A 89 -0.40 0.53 5.30
CA SER A 89 -1.46 0.42 6.33
C SER A 89 -2.30 1.69 6.44
N VAL A 90 -1.68 2.86 6.36
CA VAL A 90 -2.38 4.15 6.43
C VAL A 90 -3.24 4.39 5.18
N SER A 91 -2.90 3.77 4.04
CA SER A 91 -3.68 3.90 2.80
C SER A 91 -5.11 3.32 2.84
N GLY A 92 -5.47 2.54 3.87
CA GLY A 92 -6.84 2.09 4.10
C GLY A 92 -6.94 0.67 4.68
N LEU A 93 -8.17 0.25 5.01
CA LEU A 93 -8.50 -1.05 5.63
C LEU A 93 -7.89 -2.26 4.90
N SER A 94 -7.98 -2.28 3.58
CA SER A 94 -7.38 -3.35 2.77
C SER A 94 -5.84 -3.34 2.87
N GLY A 95 -5.23 -2.17 3.07
CA GLY A 95 -3.81 -2.02 3.29
C GLY A 95 -3.38 -2.61 4.63
N ILE A 96 -4.15 -2.35 5.70
CA ILE A 96 -3.93 -2.92 7.05
C ILE A 96 -3.94 -4.45 7.00
N VAL A 97 -4.97 -5.05 6.40
CA VAL A 97 -5.12 -6.51 6.32
C VAL A 97 -3.96 -7.16 5.54
N LEU A 98 -3.58 -6.56 4.40
CA LEU A 98 -2.50 -7.08 3.58
C LEU A 98 -1.13 -6.91 4.25
N VAL A 99 -0.88 -5.79 4.93
CA VAL A 99 0.35 -5.58 5.69
C VAL A 99 0.46 -6.55 6.86
N ALA A 100 -0.64 -6.83 7.57
CA ALA A 100 -0.66 -7.85 8.62
C ALA A 100 -0.30 -9.24 8.07
N ALA A 101 -0.82 -9.61 6.89
CA ALA A 101 -0.46 -10.86 6.22
C ALA A 101 1.03 -10.92 5.84
N VAL A 102 1.59 -9.81 5.33
CA VAL A 102 3.02 -9.72 5.01
C VAL A 102 3.90 -9.79 6.27
N LEU A 103 3.50 -9.13 7.36
CA LEU A 103 4.19 -9.21 8.66
C LEU A 103 4.18 -10.64 9.20
N ALA A 104 3.02 -11.31 9.16
CA ALA A 104 2.91 -12.72 9.58
C ALA A 104 3.87 -13.63 8.79
N LEU A 105 3.98 -13.43 7.47
CA LEU A 105 4.96 -14.16 6.65
C LEU A 105 6.41 -13.85 7.05
N ARG A 106 6.73 -12.58 7.32
CA ARG A 106 8.08 -12.15 7.71
C ARG A 106 8.50 -12.74 9.06
N PHE A 107 7.61 -12.73 10.06
CA PHE A 107 7.88 -13.36 11.36
C PHE A 107 7.95 -14.88 11.28
N TRP A 108 7.14 -15.49 10.41
CA TRP A 108 7.24 -16.92 10.13
C TRP A 108 8.62 -17.27 9.54
N GLN A 109 9.15 -16.47 8.62
CA GLN A 109 10.50 -16.67 8.05
C GLN A 109 11.61 -16.54 9.09
N GLY A 110 11.50 -15.58 10.01
CA GLY A 110 12.46 -15.40 11.11
C GLY A 110 12.50 -16.58 12.10
N ARG A 111 11.34 -17.14 12.45
CA ARG A 111 11.26 -18.32 13.34
C ARG A 111 11.93 -19.57 12.76
N VAL A 112 11.89 -19.78 11.44
CA VAL A 112 12.52 -20.94 10.80
C VAL A 112 14.04 -20.84 10.76
N HIS A 113 14.60 -19.62 10.74
CA HIS A 113 16.04 -19.44 10.83
C HIS A 113 16.54 -19.65 12.26
N ALA A 114 15.79 -19.20 13.26
CA ALA A 114 16.14 -19.39 14.67
C ALA A 114 16.02 -20.85 15.14
N SER A 115 15.22 -21.70 14.48
CA SER A 115 15.11 -23.13 14.82
C SER A 115 16.19 -24.01 14.16
N LYS A 116 17.10 -23.42 13.38
CA LYS A 116 18.16 -24.13 12.66
C LYS A 116 19.57 -23.80 13.18
N THR A 117 19.68 -22.87 14.11
CA THR A 117 20.86 -22.60 14.95
C THR A 117 20.69 -23.27 16.29
#